data_AF-A0A6I2QZV3-F1
#
_entry.id   AF-A0A6I2QZV3-F1
#
_cell.length_a   1.000
_cell.length_b   1.000
_cell.length_c   1.000
_cell.angle_alpha   90.00
_cell.angle_beta   90.00
_cell.angle_gamma   90.00
#
_symmetry.space_group_name_H-M   'P 1'
#
loop_
_entity.id
_entity.type
_entity.pdbx_description
1 polymer ?
#
loop_
_entity_poly.entity_id
_entity_poly.type
_entity_poly.pdbx_seq_one_letter_code
_entity_poly.pdbx_strand_id
1 'polypeptide(L)'
;MSMVTKQEILEFWKKHETPEAKAERREVEALKKDLRIAQDSIQDAIARYRKTKLRARSKAKAGSEDVFRPLAEYSSQTDIQNAYGYEMISETEYDRLMTLWELREQSSWKDGSYTDRVVEMLEVASRDIWDAYGDPVMEYDEKVSRMHREAERIAAENWRRELDHTAE
;
A
#
# COMPACT_ATOMS: atom_id res chain seq x y z
N MET A 1 28.02 -25.45 29.20
CA MET A 1 27.13 -25.53 28.04
C MET A 1 27.60 -24.48 27.06
N SER A 2 28.17 -24.89 25.92
CA SER A 2 28.49 -23.96 24.84
C SER A 2 27.19 -23.51 24.18
N MET A 3 27.02 -22.21 23.97
CA MET A 3 25.86 -21.69 23.23
C MET A 3 26.22 -21.73 21.75
N VAL A 4 25.82 -22.80 21.08
CA VAL A 4 26.22 -23.05 19.68
C VAL A 4 25.15 -22.64 18.68
N THR A 5 23.97 -22.25 19.16
CA THR A 5 22.89 -21.74 18.32
C THR A 5 22.61 -20.27 18.58
N LYS A 6 22.16 -19.56 17.54
CA LYS A 6 21.69 -18.17 17.63
C LYS A 6 20.58 -18.01 18.67
N GLN A 7 19.64 -18.95 18.70
CA GLN A 7 18.47 -18.92 19.59
C GLN A 7 18.88 -18.98 21.06
N GLU A 8 19.82 -19.84 21.43
CA GLU A 8 20.33 -19.92 22.81
C GLU A 8 20.97 -18.61 23.27
N ILE A 9 21.74 -17.96 22.39
CA ILE A 9 22.41 -16.68 22.67
C ILE A 9 21.37 -15.56 22.84
N LEU A 10 20.37 -15.50 21.95
CA LEU A 10 19.30 -14.50 22.05
C LEU A 10 18.43 -14.71 23.29
N GLU A 11 18.10 -15.96 23.64
CA GLU A 11 17.38 -16.26 24.88
C GLU A 11 18.19 -15.91 26.12
N PHE A 12 19.50 -16.15 26.09
CA PHE A 12 20.40 -15.75 27.17
C PHE A 12 20.42 -14.22 27.33
N TRP A 13 20.61 -13.46 26.25
CA TRP A 13 20.57 -11.99 26.30
C TRP A 13 19.22 -11.45 26.75
N LYS A 14 18.11 -12.10 26.36
CA LYS A 14 16.78 -11.74 26.83
C LYS A 14 16.58 -11.99 28.32
N LYS A 15 17.16 -13.07 28.87
CA LYS A 15 17.13 -13.39 30.31
C LYS A 15 17.98 -12.43 31.14
N HIS A 16 19.06 -11.90 30.55
CA HIS A 16 19.99 -10.95 31.17
C HIS A 16 19.80 -9.50 30.68
N GLU A 17 18.59 -9.17 30.19
CA GLU A 17 18.24 -7.84 29.70
C GLU A 17 18.27 -6.81 30.85
N THR A 18 18.91 -5.66 30.62
CA THR A 18 18.96 -4.59 31.62
C THR A 18 17.59 -3.92 31.78
N PRO A 19 17.28 -3.33 32.95
CA PRO A 19 16.05 -2.57 33.15
C PRO A 19 15.85 -1.45 32.13
N GLU A 20 16.93 -0.79 31.71
CA GLU A 20 16.94 0.28 30.71
C GLU A 20 16.57 -0.24 29.33
N ALA A 21 17.18 -1.34 28.88
CA ALA A 21 16.86 -1.97 27.59
C ALA A 21 15.40 -2.47 27.56
N LYS A 22 14.90 -2.96 28.69
CA LYS A 22 13.50 -3.37 28.84
C LYS A 22 12.53 -2.18 28.75
N ALA A 23 12.91 -1.01 29.28
CA ALA A 23 12.12 0.22 29.19
C ALA A 23 12.10 0.76 27.75
N GLU A 24 13.27 0.86 27.12
CA GLU A 24 13.43 1.27 25.72
C GLU A 24 12.58 0.39 24.78
N ARG A 25 12.64 -0.94 24.92
CA ARG A 25 11.78 -1.85 24.14
C ARG A 25 10.30 -1.53 24.31
N ARG A 26 9.85 -1.28 25.55
CA ARG A 26 8.43 -1.01 25.82
C ARG A 26 7.98 0.32 25.21
N GLU A 27 8.82 1.33 25.27
CA GLU A 27 8.58 2.64 24.69
C GLU A 27 8.48 2.55 23.17
N VAL A 28 9.43 1.87 22.52
CA VAL A 28 9.40 1.66 21.06
C VAL A 28 8.21 0.81 20.63
N GLU A 29 7.87 -0.25 21.36
CA GLU A 29 6.68 -1.06 21.05
C GLU A 29 5.37 -0.28 21.21
N ALA A 30 5.29 0.61 22.21
CA ALA A 30 4.17 1.53 22.34
C ALA A 30 4.11 2.50 21.15
N LEU A 31 5.25 3.08 20.76
CA LEU A 31 5.34 3.99 19.61
C LEU A 31 4.95 3.31 18.29
N LYS A 32 5.41 2.08 18.05
CA LYS A 32 5.01 1.26 16.88
C LYS A 32 3.50 1.06 16.84
N LYS A 33 2.88 0.79 17.98
CA LYS A 33 1.43 0.62 18.08
C LYS A 33 0.70 1.92 17.77
N ASP A 34 1.15 3.04 18.32
CA ASP A 34 0.53 4.35 18.12
C ASP A 34 0.66 4.80 16.66
N LEU A 35 1.85 4.64 16.06
CA LEU A 35 2.09 4.86 14.62
C LEU A 35 1.13 4.06 13.75
N ARG A 36 0.99 2.77 14.04
CA ARG A 36 0.06 1.91 13.31
C ARG A 36 -1.38 2.40 13.43
N ILE A 37 -1.84 2.72 14.63
CA ILE A 37 -3.21 3.23 14.87
C ILE A 37 -3.45 4.52 14.08
N ALA A 38 -2.48 5.44 14.09
CA ALA A 38 -2.57 6.70 13.37
C ALA A 38 -2.65 6.48 11.85
N GLN A 39 -1.78 5.63 11.29
CA GLN A 39 -1.78 5.27 9.88
C GLN A 39 -3.08 4.58 9.46
N ASP A 40 -3.54 3.58 10.23
CA ASP A 40 -4.80 2.86 9.98
C ASP A 40 -6.00 3.83 9.97
N SER A 41 -6.01 4.80 10.89
CA SER A 41 -7.07 5.82 10.98
C SER A 41 -7.10 6.74 9.75
N ILE A 42 -5.93 7.14 9.24
CA ILE A 42 -5.82 7.95 8.02
C ILE A 42 -6.27 7.16 6.80
N GLN A 43 -5.86 5.89 6.69
CA GLN A 43 -6.27 5.03 5.57
C GLN A 43 -7.79 4.77 5.59
N ASP A 44 -8.40 4.57 6.76
CA ASP A 44 -9.86 4.49 6.87
C ASP A 44 -10.54 5.79 6.44
N ALA A 45 -10.01 6.95 6.84
CA ALA A 45 -10.53 8.25 6.41
C ALA A 45 -10.47 8.41 4.87
N ILE A 46 -9.35 8.05 4.24
CA ILE A 46 -9.19 8.06 2.77
C ILE A 46 -10.23 7.14 2.12
N ALA A 47 -10.38 5.91 2.62
CA ALA A 47 -11.31 4.93 2.07
C ALA A 47 -12.77 5.40 2.16
N ARG A 48 -13.18 5.96 3.31
CA ARG A 48 -14.53 6.52 3.50
C ARG A 48 -14.79 7.72 2.60
N TYR A 49 -13.80 8.59 2.46
CA TYR A 49 -13.91 9.77 1.60
C TYR A 49 -14.07 9.37 0.13
N ARG A 50 -13.19 8.51 -0.38
CA ARG A 50 -13.28 7.94 -1.74
C ARG A 50 -14.64 7.30 -1.99
N LYS A 51 -15.11 6.45 -1.06
CA LYS A 51 -16.42 5.79 -1.15
C LYS A 51 -17.58 6.80 -1.24
N THR A 52 -17.53 7.88 -0.47
CA THR A 52 -18.57 8.92 -0.48
C THR A 52 -18.58 9.68 -1.80
N LYS A 53 -17.41 10.06 -2.30
CA LYS A 53 -17.29 10.76 -3.59
C LYS A 53 -17.69 9.90 -4.78
N LEU A 54 -17.29 8.63 -4.78
CA LEU A 54 -17.72 7.68 -5.80
C LEU A 54 -19.24 7.49 -5.78
N ARG A 55 -19.86 7.32 -4.60
CA ARG A 55 -21.32 7.25 -4.47
C ARG A 55 -22.02 8.50 -5.00
N ALA A 56 -21.50 9.69 -4.70
CA ALA A 56 -22.05 10.94 -5.21
C ALA A 56 -21.94 11.02 -6.74
N ARG A 57 -20.79 10.64 -7.30
CA ARG A 57 -20.58 10.57 -8.76
C ARG A 57 -21.51 9.54 -9.42
N SER A 58 -21.68 8.36 -8.84
CA SER A 58 -22.61 7.34 -9.33
C SER A 58 -24.07 7.81 -9.28
N LYS A 59 -24.49 8.52 -8.21
CA LYS A 59 -25.83 9.11 -8.13
C LYS A 59 -26.03 10.21 -9.18
N ALA A 60 -25.04 11.08 -9.38
CA ALA A 60 -25.09 12.09 -10.43
C ALA A 60 -25.19 11.46 -11.82
N LYS A 61 -24.40 10.41 -12.08
CA LYS A 61 -24.44 9.65 -13.34
C LYS A 61 -25.77 8.90 -13.55
N ALA A 62 -26.38 8.38 -12.49
CA ALA A 62 -27.69 7.73 -12.56
C ALA A 62 -28.85 8.71 -12.75
N GLY A 63 -28.68 9.98 -12.35
CA GLY A 63 -29.66 11.04 -12.53
C GLY A 63 -29.53 11.81 -13.85
N SER A 64 -28.36 11.76 -14.50
CA SER A 64 -28.18 12.27 -15.86
C SER A 64 -28.70 11.27 -16.88
N GLU A 65 -29.42 11.72 -17.89
CA GLU A 65 -29.71 10.92 -19.08
C GLU A 65 -28.37 10.39 -19.62
N ASP A 66 -28.25 9.06 -19.77
CA ASP A 66 -26.97 8.44 -20.11
C ASP A 66 -26.46 8.98 -21.44
N VAL A 67 -25.45 9.84 -21.39
CA VAL A 67 -24.88 10.55 -22.55
C VAL A 67 -24.35 9.56 -23.60
N PHE A 68 -24.05 8.31 -23.18
CA PHE A 68 -23.62 7.22 -24.06
C PHE A 68 -24.76 6.30 -24.51
N ARG A 69 -26.02 6.56 -24.13
CA ARG A 69 -27.19 5.79 -24.56
C ARG A 69 -27.28 5.61 -26.08
N PRO A 70 -26.96 6.61 -26.93
CA PRO A 70 -26.93 6.41 -28.38
C PRO A 70 -25.92 5.35 -28.84
N LEU A 71 -24.89 5.05 -28.06
CA LEU A 71 -23.93 3.98 -28.36
C LEU A 71 -24.44 2.58 -27.98
N ALA A 72 -25.58 2.45 -27.30
CA ALA A 72 -26.07 1.15 -26.83
C ALA A 72 -26.40 0.17 -27.99
N GLU A 73 -26.67 0.70 -29.19
CA GLU A 73 -26.98 -0.09 -30.40
C GLU A 73 -25.72 -0.61 -31.11
N TYR A 74 -24.53 -0.17 -30.67
CA TYR A 74 -23.26 -0.48 -31.33
C TYR A 74 -22.27 -1.13 -30.36
N SER A 75 -21.68 -2.26 -30.75
CA SER A 75 -20.74 -3.01 -29.90
C SER A 75 -19.27 -2.66 -30.17
N SER A 76 -18.97 -1.93 -31.25
CA SER A 76 -17.62 -1.50 -31.62
C SER A 76 -17.62 -0.25 -32.53
N GLN A 77 -16.46 0.41 -32.68
CA GLN A 77 -16.28 1.45 -33.72
C GLN A 77 -16.53 0.90 -35.13
N THR A 78 -16.16 -0.36 -35.37
CA THR A 78 -16.41 -1.03 -36.64
C THR A 78 -17.91 -1.17 -36.91
N ASP A 79 -18.75 -1.39 -35.89
CA ASP A 79 -20.21 -1.45 -36.07
C ASP A 79 -20.79 -0.09 -36.46
N ILE A 80 -20.27 1.00 -35.91
CA ILE A 80 -20.64 2.39 -36.26
C ILE A 80 -20.20 2.70 -37.70
N GLN A 81 -18.98 2.31 -38.07
CA GLN A 81 -18.46 2.42 -39.43
C GLN A 81 -19.28 1.62 -40.44
N ASN A 82 -19.65 0.39 -40.10
CA ASN A 82 -20.50 -0.45 -40.93
C ASN A 82 -21.89 0.15 -41.09
N ALA A 83 -22.49 0.68 -40.02
CA ALA A 83 -23.79 1.35 -40.09
C ALA A 83 -23.76 2.56 -41.04
N TYR A 84 -22.68 3.34 -41.03
CA TYR A 84 -22.48 4.42 -42.00
C TYR A 84 -22.26 3.88 -43.42
N GLY A 85 -21.43 2.83 -43.57
CA GLY A 85 -21.17 2.19 -44.86
C GLY A 85 -22.39 1.52 -45.50
N TYR A 86 -23.39 1.16 -44.70
CA TYR A 86 -24.70 0.67 -45.15
C TYR A 86 -25.79 1.76 -45.19
N GLU A 87 -25.41 3.04 -45.07
CA GLU A 87 -26.33 4.20 -45.09
C GLU A 87 -27.44 4.17 -44.02
N MET A 88 -27.25 3.39 -42.95
CA MET A 88 -28.20 3.30 -41.83
C MET A 88 -28.17 4.53 -40.93
N ILE A 89 -27.09 5.31 -41.00
CA ILE A 89 -26.89 6.56 -40.27
C ILE A 89 -26.30 7.63 -41.17
N SER A 90 -26.57 8.89 -40.86
CA SER A 90 -25.99 10.03 -41.57
C SER A 90 -24.52 10.26 -41.20
N GLU A 91 -23.77 10.97 -42.05
CA GLU A 91 -22.39 11.41 -41.75
C GLU A 91 -22.32 12.22 -40.43
N THR A 92 -23.29 13.11 -40.21
CA THR A 92 -23.39 13.88 -38.96
C THR A 92 -23.63 13.03 -37.72
N GLU A 93 -24.34 11.91 -37.88
CA GLU A 93 -24.62 10.98 -36.79
C GLU A 93 -23.43 10.05 -36.55
N TYR A 94 -22.75 9.63 -37.62
CA TYR A 94 -21.49 8.90 -37.56
C TYR A 94 -20.42 9.69 -36.77
N ASP A 95 -20.20 10.97 -37.10
CA ASP A 95 -19.23 11.82 -36.40
C ASP A 95 -19.58 11.98 -34.91
N ARG A 96 -20.87 12.15 -34.61
CA ARG A 96 -21.37 12.24 -33.24
C ARG A 96 -21.11 10.94 -32.47
N LEU A 97 -21.41 9.79 -33.05
CA LEU A 97 -21.23 8.48 -32.42
C LEU A 97 -19.74 8.15 -32.24
N MET A 98 -18.89 8.47 -33.21
CA MET A 98 -17.44 8.30 -33.10
C MET A 98 -16.85 9.17 -31.98
N THR A 99 -17.27 10.44 -31.91
CA THR A 99 -16.86 11.34 -30.81
C THR A 99 -17.31 10.81 -29.45
N LEU A 100 -18.56 10.33 -29.33
CA LEU A 100 -19.07 9.73 -28.10
C LEU A 100 -18.29 8.45 -27.74
N TRP A 101 -17.89 7.64 -28.72
CA TRP A 101 -17.11 6.42 -28.48
C TRP A 101 -15.71 6.74 -27.95
N GLU A 102 -15.02 7.70 -28.55
CA GLU A 102 -13.71 8.16 -28.07
C GLU A 102 -13.80 8.74 -26.65
N LEU A 103 -14.85 9.52 -26.36
CA LEU A 103 -15.11 10.03 -25.02
C LEU A 103 -15.38 8.90 -24.02
N ARG A 104 -16.10 7.85 -24.42
CA ARG A 104 -16.36 6.65 -23.61
C ARG A 104 -15.06 5.93 -23.28
N GLU A 105 -14.22 5.65 -24.28
CA GLU A 105 -12.90 5.05 -24.10
C GLU A 105 -12.04 5.93 -23.18
N GLN A 106 -11.86 7.21 -23.47
CA GLN A 106 -11.08 8.09 -22.59
C GLN A 106 -11.61 8.15 -21.15
N SER A 107 -12.94 8.01 -20.96
CA SER A 107 -13.55 7.97 -19.63
C SER A 107 -13.35 6.65 -18.89
N SER A 108 -13.28 5.52 -19.59
CA SER A 108 -12.98 4.21 -18.97
C SER A 108 -11.52 4.13 -18.54
N TRP A 109 -10.62 4.71 -19.33
CA TRP A 109 -9.18 4.81 -19.00
C TRP A 109 -8.91 5.77 -17.83
N LYS A 110 -9.75 6.81 -17.67
CA LYS A 110 -9.69 7.76 -16.54
C LYS A 110 -10.42 7.30 -15.27
N ASP A 111 -11.04 6.12 -15.26
CA ASP A 111 -11.63 5.52 -14.06
C ASP A 111 -10.57 4.87 -13.13
N GLY A 112 -9.29 5.24 -13.32
CA GLY A 112 -8.24 5.07 -12.32
C GLY A 112 -8.61 5.78 -11.00
N SER A 113 -8.14 5.23 -9.89
CA SER A 113 -8.56 5.58 -8.52
C SER A 113 -8.75 7.08 -8.32
N TYR A 114 -9.96 7.48 -7.92
CA TYR A 114 -10.29 8.87 -7.59
C TYR A 114 -9.26 9.46 -6.63
N THR A 115 -8.46 10.39 -7.15
CA THR A 115 -7.41 11.12 -6.43
C THR A 115 -7.78 12.60 -6.51
N ASP A 116 -7.93 13.23 -5.35
CA ASP A 116 -8.21 14.66 -5.24
C ASP A 116 -7.39 15.26 -4.11
N ARG A 117 -7.45 16.59 -3.98
CA ARG A 117 -6.63 17.34 -3.01
C ARG A 117 -6.83 16.91 -1.56
N VAL A 118 -8.01 16.39 -1.20
CA VAL A 118 -8.28 15.91 0.18
C VAL A 118 -7.56 14.59 0.42
N VAL A 119 -7.59 13.68 -0.56
CA VAL A 119 -6.82 12.43 -0.51
C VAL A 119 -5.33 12.72 -0.44
N GLU A 120 -4.83 13.65 -1.25
CA GLU A 120 -3.42 14.07 -1.22
C GLU A 120 -3.01 14.63 0.16
N MET A 121 -3.84 15.49 0.75
CA MET A 121 -3.59 16.04 2.10
C MET A 121 -3.52 14.95 3.17
N LEU A 122 -4.39 13.93 3.08
CA LEU A 122 -4.37 12.79 4.02
C LEU A 122 -3.15 11.90 3.81
N GLU A 123 -2.73 11.69 2.57
CA GLU A 123 -1.50 10.94 2.26
C GLU A 123 -0.24 11.69 2.73
N VAL A 124 -0.21 13.03 2.60
CA VAL A 124 0.85 13.86 3.19
C VAL A 124 0.87 13.73 4.70
N ALA A 125 -0.28 13.87 5.38
CA ALA A 125 -0.34 13.71 6.83
C ALA A 125 0.14 12.32 7.28
N SER A 126 -0.13 11.27 6.51
CA SER A 126 0.39 9.92 6.80
C SER A 126 1.90 9.84 6.71
N ARG A 127 2.52 10.55 5.75
CA ARG A 127 3.98 10.61 5.61
C ARG A 127 4.60 11.44 6.73
N ASP A 128 4.04 12.61 7.01
CA ASP A 128 4.54 13.51 8.06
C ASP A 128 4.53 12.83 9.45
N ILE A 129 3.53 11.98 9.74
CA ILE A 129 3.51 11.17 10.97
C ILE A 129 4.69 10.20 11.01
N TRP A 130 5.00 9.54 9.90
CA TRP A 130 6.16 8.64 9.85
C TRP A 130 7.47 9.43 9.95
N ASP A 131 7.58 10.56 9.27
CA ASP A 131 8.78 11.40 9.31
C ASP A 131 9.04 11.96 10.72
N ALA A 132 7.98 12.25 11.50
CA ALA A 132 8.11 12.80 12.85
C ALA A 132 8.43 11.74 13.92
N TYR A 133 7.96 10.50 13.75
CA TYR A 133 7.98 9.47 14.82
C TYR A 133 8.67 8.16 14.40
N GLY A 134 9.09 8.03 13.14
CA GLY A 134 9.66 6.81 12.57
C GLY A 134 11.11 6.55 12.97
N ASP A 135 11.91 7.60 13.18
CA ASP A 135 13.34 7.47 13.48
C ASP A 135 13.63 6.58 14.70
N PRO A 136 12.98 6.77 15.87
CA PRO A 136 13.24 5.90 17.03
C PRO A 136 12.89 4.43 16.78
N VAL A 137 11.88 4.17 15.95
CA VAL A 137 11.50 2.81 15.56
C VAL A 137 12.57 2.18 14.68
N MET A 138 13.06 2.93 13.69
CA MET A 138 14.11 2.47 12.78
C MET A 138 15.43 2.21 13.51
N GLU A 139 15.84 3.11 14.39
CA GLU A 139 17.06 2.94 15.18
C GLU A 139 17.01 1.68 16.06
N TYR A 140 15.86 1.44 16.71
CA TYR A 140 15.67 0.24 17.52
C TYR A 140 15.64 -1.03 16.67
N ASP A 141 14.94 -1.03 15.53
CA ASP A 141 14.92 -2.18 14.62
C ASP A 141 16.30 -2.49 14.04
N GLU A 142 17.11 -1.46 13.79
CA GLU A 142 18.50 -1.62 13.38
C GLU A 142 19.35 -2.21 14.51
N LYS A 143 19.18 -1.73 15.75
CA LYS A 143 19.85 -2.25 16.94
C LYS A 143 19.53 -3.73 17.14
N VAL A 144 18.26 -4.12 17.04
CA VAL A 144 17.83 -5.53 17.11
C VAL A 144 18.46 -6.34 15.97
N SER A 145 18.49 -5.79 14.75
CA SER A 145 19.11 -6.47 13.60
C SER A 145 20.62 -6.68 13.79
N ARG A 146 21.33 -5.71 14.38
CA ARG A 146 22.75 -5.87 14.76
C ARG A 146 22.93 -6.95 15.83
N MET A 147 22.08 -6.98 16.85
CA MET A 147 22.11 -8.05 17.87
C MET A 147 21.90 -9.44 17.24
N HIS A 148 20.95 -9.58 16.32
CA HIS A 148 20.72 -10.87 15.65
C HIS A 148 21.93 -11.33 14.83
N ARG A 149 22.63 -10.43 14.14
CA ARG A 149 23.87 -10.74 13.41
C ARG A 149 25.02 -11.13 14.35
N GLU A 150 25.12 -10.44 15.48
CA GLU A 150 26.14 -10.74 16.49
C GLU A 150 25.90 -12.11 17.15
N ALA A 151 24.65 -12.46 17.44
CA ALA A 151 24.31 -13.79 17.95
C ALA A 151 24.66 -14.91 16.95
N GLU A 152 24.46 -14.69 15.64
CA GLU A 152 24.89 -15.63 14.60
C GLU A 152 26.41 -15.80 14.56
N ARG A 153 27.15 -14.69 14.66
CA ARG A 153 28.62 -14.71 14.69
C ARG A 153 29.14 -15.51 15.87
N ILE A 154 28.63 -15.23 17.07
CA ILE A 154 29.04 -15.92 18.30
C ILE A 154 28.67 -17.41 18.23
N ALA A 155 27.48 -17.76 17.73
CA ALA A 155 27.08 -19.15 17.54
C ALA A 155 28.05 -19.91 16.61
N ALA A 156 28.42 -19.29 15.49
CA ALA A 156 29.37 -19.88 14.54
C ALA A 156 30.79 -20.03 15.13
N GLU A 157 31.26 -19.04 15.89
CA GLU A 157 32.56 -19.12 16.58
C GLU A 157 32.57 -20.23 17.65
N ASN A 158 31.49 -20.35 18.43
CA ASN A 158 31.36 -21.38 19.46
C ASN A 158 31.26 -22.78 18.85
N TRP A 159 30.51 -22.95 17.76
CA TRP A 159 30.44 -24.21 17.02
C TRP A 159 31.81 -24.63 16.49
N ARG A 160 32.59 -23.71 15.92
CA ARG A 160 33.95 -24.00 15.44
C ARG A 160 34.87 -24.46 16.58
N ARG A 161 34.83 -23.77 17.72
CA ARG A 161 35.63 -24.15 18.91
C ARG A 161 35.27 -25.53 19.44
N GLU A 162 33.99 -25.93 19.40
CA GLU A 162 33.60 -27.28 19.80
C GLU A 162 34.13 -28.35 18.84
N LEU A 163 34.09 -28.09 17.52
CA LEU A 163 34.66 -29.01 16.54
C LEU A 163 36.17 -29.21 16.77
N ASP A 164 36.91 -28.11 16.97
CA ASP A 164 38.36 -28.16 17.20
C ASP A 164 38.71 -28.90 18.50
N HIS A 165 37.92 -28.71 19.57
CA HIS A 165 38.11 -29.45 20.84
C HIS A 165 37.75 -30.94 20.78
N THR A 166 36.91 -31.36 19.83
CA THR A 166 36.58 -32.79 19.64
C THR A 166 37.55 -33.53 18.72
N ALA A 167 38.48 -32.82 18.08
CA ALA A 167 39.46 -33.38 17.15
C ALA A 167 40.84 -33.64 17.78
N GLU A 168 41.08 -33.17 19.01
CA GLU A 168 42.25 -33.49 19.87
C GLU A 168 41.99 -34.70 20.78
#